data_AF-A0A524DVF8-F1
#
_entry.id   AF-A0A524DVF8-F1
#
_cell.length_a   1.000
_cell.length_b   1.000
_cell.length_c   1.000
_cell.angle_alpha   90.00
_cell.angle_beta   90.00
_cell.angle_gamma   90.00
#
_symmetry.space_group_name_H-M   'P 1'
#
loop_
_entity.id
_entity.type
_entity.pdbx_description
1 polymer ?
#
loop_
_entity_poly.entity_id
_entity_poly.type
_entity_poly.pdbx_seq_one_letter_code
_entity_poly.pdbx_strand_id
1 'polypeptide(L)'
;MSLDWSSILEKPDKSFKVPGTLLLQQRNKIEKLQGELEQVKTAKAELDHEISALKIRLDTVVGDLEAKKKKIAEDEANIDKLKEVLAGLEDNLASQNEEKNQLSNRVTELEGEVNSKDTQISELNSKVATLEAKIGELAQQAGQAEELQAKVSDLSALQSSLAEKDSAINALQTKVSELETEKSQFEGTYQKKLELIEKEKASFEEQFKLKEAEVAEKVELLNKLQEQLGGAMNLEEAVDQKLQELAELQTQVQELESELMSYKPAVDVKTGGKTGVKSQIPWKSGTGIHVCPDCSSNRTEDVQDKSKVLYVAAGTPIYAKRKRCLNCGAEWSVD
;
A
#
# COMPACT_ATOMS: atom_id res chain seq x y z
N MET A 1 97.42 44.86 165.09
CA MET A 1 96.56 45.43 166.15
C MET A 1 95.27 45.88 165.49
N SER A 2 94.10 45.60 166.07
CA SER A 2 92.87 46.28 165.61
C SER A 2 92.87 47.72 166.11
N LEU A 3 92.20 48.62 165.40
CA LEU A 3 91.65 49.80 166.06
C LEU A 3 90.47 49.37 166.94
N ASP A 4 90.37 49.96 168.12
CA ASP A 4 89.15 49.92 168.92
C ASP A 4 88.20 51.00 168.37
N TRP A 5 87.43 50.62 167.35
CA TRP A 5 86.45 51.49 166.72
C TRP A 5 85.34 51.92 167.69
N SER A 6 85.03 51.10 168.70
CA SER A 6 84.00 51.43 169.71
C SER A 6 84.43 52.63 170.54
N SER A 7 85.66 52.60 171.10
CA SER A 7 86.21 53.73 171.88
C SER A 7 86.36 55.02 171.06
N ILE A 8 86.54 54.92 169.74
CA ILE A 8 86.66 56.06 168.83
C ILE A 8 85.28 56.66 168.52
N LEU A 9 84.28 55.82 168.24
CA LEU A 9 82.90 56.24 167.93
C LEU A 9 82.22 56.95 169.12
N GLU A 10 82.54 56.58 170.36
CA GLU A 10 82.00 57.26 171.54
C GLU A 10 82.50 58.71 171.72
N LYS A 11 83.70 59.05 171.21
CA LYS A 11 84.41 60.31 171.54
C LYS A 11 85.19 60.85 170.33
N PRO A 12 84.51 61.18 169.22
CA PRO A 12 85.15 61.54 167.94
C PRO A 12 86.07 62.77 168.03
N ASP A 13 85.79 63.70 168.94
CA ASP A 13 86.55 64.95 169.10
C ASP A 13 87.90 64.80 169.83
N LYS A 14 88.29 63.57 170.21
CA LYS A 14 89.56 63.31 170.91
C LYS A 14 90.65 62.78 169.97
N SER A 15 91.89 63.20 170.21
CA SER A 15 93.05 62.77 169.43
C SER A 15 93.51 61.35 169.83
N PHE A 16 93.25 60.37 168.97
CA PHE A 16 93.75 58.99 169.13
C PHE A 16 95.06 58.79 168.36
N LYS A 17 96.07 58.16 168.98
CA LYS A 17 97.34 57.81 168.31
C LYS A 17 97.18 56.54 167.49
N VAL A 18 96.99 56.68 166.17
CA VAL A 18 96.92 55.55 165.23
C VAL A 18 98.30 55.27 164.61
N PRO A 19 98.76 54.00 164.52
CA PRO A 19 99.98 53.67 163.78
C PRO A 19 99.85 53.98 162.29
N GLY A 20 100.78 54.78 161.73
CA GLY A 20 100.75 55.18 160.31
C GLY A 20 100.80 53.99 159.34
N THR A 21 101.42 52.87 159.73
CA THR A 21 101.41 51.61 158.97
C THR A 21 100.01 51.01 158.82
N LEU A 22 99.13 51.17 159.82
CA LEU A 22 97.75 50.69 159.76
C LEU A 22 96.87 51.60 158.91
N LEU A 23 97.10 52.93 158.96
CA LEU A 23 96.47 53.88 158.03
C LEU A 23 96.88 53.60 156.58
N LEU A 24 98.16 53.27 156.33
CA LEU A 24 98.64 52.84 155.02
C LEU A 24 98.00 51.51 154.56
N GLN A 25 97.87 50.51 155.45
CA GLN A 25 97.15 49.26 155.13
C GLN A 25 95.67 49.51 154.80
N GLN A 26 95.00 50.39 155.55
CA GLN A 26 93.62 50.77 155.28
C GLN A 26 93.49 51.55 153.97
N ARG A 27 94.38 52.50 153.70
CA ARG A 27 94.47 53.21 152.41
C ARG A 27 94.62 52.21 151.26
N ASN A 28 95.63 51.33 151.31
CA ASN A 28 95.88 50.37 150.24
C ASN A 28 94.69 49.42 150.01
N LYS A 29 93.95 49.06 151.07
CA LYS A 29 92.70 48.29 150.95
C LYS A 29 91.56 49.11 150.32
N ILE A 30 91.41 50.38 150.68
CA ILE A 30 90.43 51.30 150.08
C ILE A 30 90.76 51.52 148.60
N GLU A 31 92.03 51.76 148.27
CA GLU A 31 92.55 51.96 146.91
C GLU A 31 92.33 50.72 146.03
N LYS A 32 92.53 49.50 146.58
CA LYS A 32 92.17 48.24 145.92
C LYS A 32 90.66 48.08 145.72
N LEU A 33 89.85 48.33 146.75
CA LEU A 33 88.38 48.25 146.67
C LEU A 33 87.79 49.30 145.72
N GLN A 34 88.41 50.47 145.60
CA GLN A 34 88.07 51.49 144.61
C GLN A 34 88.38 51.00 143.18
N GLY A 35 89.56 50.42 142.95
CA GLY A 35 89.90 49.79 141.67
C GLY A 35 88.94 48.67 141.28
N GLU A 36 88.60 47.79 142.22
CA GLU A 36 87.60 46.72 142.03
C GLU A 36 86.20 47.30 141.76
N LEU A 37 85.80 48.38 142.44
CA LEU A 37 84.52 49.06 142.22
C LEU A 37 84.44 49.71 140.83
N GLU A 38 85.50 50.37 140.36
CA GLU A 38 85.51 50.93 139.00
C GLU A 38 85.52 49.83 137.93
N GLN A 39 86.22 48.71 138.13
CA GLN A 39 86.14 47.54 137.23
C GLN A 39 84.73 46.93 137.18
N VAL A 40 84.04 46.84 138.32
CA VAL A 40 82.64 46.38 138.37
C VAL A 40 81.69 47.38 137.70
N LYS A 41 81.95 48.69 137.80
CA LYS A 41 81.18 49.73 137.08
C LYS A 41 81.37 49.65 135.57
N THR A 42 82.60 49.47 135.06
CA THR A 42 82.83 49.35 133.62
C THR A 42 82.18 48.08 133.07
N ALA A 43 82.38 46.93 133.73
CA ALA A 43 81.74 45.68 133.35
C ALA A 43 80.20 45.75 133.39
N LYS A 44 79.62 46.48 134.36
CA LYS A 44 78.17 46.75 134.38
C LYS A 44 77.74 47.59 133.18
N ALA A 45 78.47 48.65 132.84
CA ALA A 45 78.13 49.51 131.70
C ALA A 45 78.23 48.75 130.36
N GLU A 46 79.23 47.88 130.22
CA GLU A 46 79.37 46.96 129.08
C GLU A 46 78.17 46.00 128.98
N LEU A 47 77.76 45.37 130.08
CA LEU A 47 76.56 44.52 130.13
C LEU A 47 75.26 45.30 129.86
N ASP A 48 75.12 46.53 130.37
CA ASP A 48 73.96 47.39 130.08
C ASP A 48 73.88 47.73 128.57
N HIS A 49 75.03 47.92 127.91
CA HIS A 49 75.12 48.11 126.46
C HIS A 49 74.80 46.81 125.68
N GLU A 50 75.32 45.66 126.09
CA GLU A 50 75.01 44.37 125.47
C GLU A 50 73.52 44.03 125.57
N ILE A 51 72.91 44.21 126.75
CA ILE A 51 71.47 44.02 126.98
C ILE A 51 70.65 44.95 126.07
N SER A 52 71.11 46.19 125.87
CA SER A 52 70.45 47.16 124.98
C SER A 52 70.54 46.74 123.50
N ALA A 53 71.70 46.26 123.06
CA ALA A 53 71.90 45.75 121.69
C ALA A 53 71.10 44.45 121.44
N LEU A 54 71.04 43.55 122.43
CA LEU A 54 70.25 42.32 122.37
C LEU A 54 68.75 42.61 122.33
N LYS A 55 68.25 43.62 123.04
CA LYS A 55 66.87 44.11 122.91
C LYS A 55 66.54 44.55 121.48
N ILE A 56 67.33 45.47 120.93
CA ILE A 56 67.13 45.97 119.55
C ILE A 56 67.14 44.81 118.53
N ARG A 57 68.02 43.83 118.71
CA ARG A 57 68.06 42.62 117.88
C ARG A 57 66.84 41.72 118.07
N LEU A 58 66.34 41.56 119.29
CA LEU A 58 65.12 40.81 119.58
C LEU A 58 63.90 41.49 118.94
N ASP A 59 63.75 42.80 119.12
CA ASP A 59 62.65 43.59 118.54
C ASP A 59 62.65 43.50 116.99
N THR A 60 63.85 43.53 116.38
CA THR A 60 64.03 43.32 114.93
C THR A 60 63.56 41.92 114.49
N VAL A 61 64.01 40.87 115.19
CA VAL A 61 63.64 39.47 114.87
C VAL A 61 62.14 39.21 115.08
N VAL A 62 61.51 39.84 116.08
CA VAL A 62 60.05 39.79 116.28
C VAL A 62 59.32 40.48 115.12
N GLY A 63 59.80 41.63 114.66
CA GLY A 63 59.26 42.33 113.48
C GLY A 63 59.36 41.50 112.20
N ASP A 64 60.54 40.90 111.95
CA ASP A 64 60.75 39.98 110.83
C ASP A 64 59.81 38.76 110.92
N LEU A 65 59.63 38.18 112.10
CA LEU A 65 58.79 36.99 112.30
C LEU A 65 57.30 37.28 112.03
N GLU A 66 56.77 38.40 112.52
CA GLU A 66 55.39 38.81 112.20
C GLU A 66 55.23 39.17 110.72
N ALA A 67 56.24 39.76 110.07
CA ALA A 67 56.23 40.00 108.63
C ALA A 67 56.24 38.69 107.81
N LYS A 68 57.02 37.68 108.20
CA LYS A 68 57.01 36.34 107.57
C LYS A 68 55.66 35.63 107.79
N LYS A 69 55.12 35.69 109.00
CA LYS A 69 53.81 35.13 109.38
C LYS A 69 52.66 35.76 108.56
N LYS A 70 52.69 37.08 108.34
CA LYS A 70 51.75 37.76 107.43
C LYS A 70 51.89 37.23 105.99
N LYS A 71 53.11 37.07 105.47
CA LYS A 71 53.32 36.49 104.13
C LYS A 71 52.83 35.06 104.03
N ILE A 72 53.04 34.22 105.05
CA ILE A 72 52.55 32.83 105.06
C ILE A 72 51.03 32.80 104.89
N ALA A 73 50.29 33.61 105.65
CA ALA A 73 48.83 33.72 105.50
C ALA A 73 48.38 34.24 104.12
N GLU A 74 49.17 35.12 103.48
CA GLU A 74 48.93 35.58 102.10
C GLU A 74 49.20 34.48 101.06
N ASP A 75 50.28 33.71 101.22
CA ASP A 75 50.63 32.58 100.35
C ASP A 75 49.61 31.43 100.52
N GLU A 76 49.17 31.12 101.74
CA GLU A 76 48.10 30.15 102.05
C GLU A 76 46.78 30.54 101.37
N ALA A 77 46.34 31.79 101.53
CA ALA A 77 45.12 32.31 100.89
C ALA A 77 45.21 32.38 99.34
N ASN A 78 46.42 32.32 98.76
CA ASN A 78 46.61 32.20 97.33
C ASN A 78 46.64 30.73 96.86
N ILE A 79 47.19 29.83 97.68
CA ILE A 79 47.13 28.38 97.46
C ILE A 79 45.68 27.89 97.41
N ASP A 80 44.81 28.36 98.30
CA ASP A 80 43.41 27.92 98.32
C ASP A 80 42.62 28.40 97.09
N LYS A 81 42.81 29.66 96.66
CA LYS A 81 42.24 30.15 95.37
C LYS A 81 42.75 29.34 94.17
N LEU A 82 44.01 28.91 94.18
CA LEU A 82 44.55 28.07 93.11
C LEU A 82 43.93 26.66 93.11
N LYS A 83 43.56 26.11 94.27
CA LYS A 83 42.77 24.85 94.34
C LYS A 83 41.37 25.04 93.76
N GLU A 84 40.68 26.14 94.09
CA GLU A 84 39.35 26.46 93.54
C GLU A 84 39.39 26.60 92.01
N VAL A 85 40.40 27.29 91.48
CA VAL A 85 40.61 27.42 90.03
C VAL A 85 40.96 26.08 89.36
N LEU A 86 41.78 25.24 90.01
CA LEU A 86 42.11 23.91 89.49
C LEU A 86 40.88 23.01 89.42
N ALA A 87 40.06 22.93 90.48
CA ALA A 87 38.82 22.17 90.47
C ALA A 87 37.86 22.64 89.37
N GLY A 88 37.70 23.96 89.21
CA GLY A 88 36.90 24.52 88.11
C GLY A 88 37.46 24.21 86.72
N LEU A 89 38.77 24.05 86.54
CA LEU A 89 39.38 23.61 85.28
C LEU A 89 39.19 22.10 85.05
N GLU A 90 39.23 21.28 86.10
CA GLU A 90 38.95 19.84 86.04
C GLU A 90 37.49 19.56 85.66
N ASP A 91 36.53 20.26 86.25
CA ASP A 91 35.10 20.18 85.88
C ASP A 91 34.86 20.59 84.42
N ASN A 92 35.45 21.71 83.98
CA ASN A 92 35.37 22.15 82.58
C ASN A 92 36.02 21.14 81.61
N LEU A 93 37.14 20.54 81.99
CA LEU A 93 37.80 19.50 81.19
C LEU A 93 36.95 18.22 81.10
N ALA A 94 36.27 17.83 82.18
CA ALA A 94 35.32 16.72 82.16
C ALA A 94 34.14 17.00 81.22
N SER A 95 33.53 18.20 81.33
CA SER A 95 32.40 18.61 80.48
C SER A 95 32.76 18.65 78.99
N GLN A 96 33.92 19.23 78.61
CA GLN A 96 34.37 19.27 77.22
C GLN A 96 34.69 17.87 76.66
N ASN A 97 35.19 16.95 77.48
CA ASN A 97 35.42 15.57 77.05
C ASN A 97 34.10 14.83 76.79
N GLU A 98 33.06 15.08 77.60
CA GLU A 98 31.74 14.50 77.37
C GLU A 98 31.06 15.08 76.12
N GLU A 99 31.09 16.39 75.91
CA GLU A 99 30.61 17.02 74.66
C GLU A 99 31.35 16.44 73.43
N LYS A 100 32.67 16.29 73.52
CA LYS A 100 33.48 15.65 72.47
C LYS A 100 33.05 14.20 72.19
N ASN A 101 32.74 13.41 73.23
CA ASN A 101 32.25 12.04 73.07
C ASN A 101 30.89 12.02 72.35
N GLN A 102 29.97 12.90 72.75
CA GLN A 102 28.64 13.03 72.13
C GLN A 102 28.74 13.46 70.66
N LEU A 103 29.60 14.43 70.35
CA LEU A 103 29.89 14.84 68.97
C LEU A 103 30.53 13.70 68.15
N SER A 104 31.46 12.94 68.74
CA SER A 104 32.08 11.79 68.06
C SER A 104 31.06 10.71 67.73
N ASN A 105 30.16 10.38 68.66
CA ASN A 105 29.06 9.44 68.41
C ASN A 105 28.13 9.95 67.30
N ARG A 106 27.79 11.25 67.32
CA ARG A 106 26.91 11.85 66.31
C ARG A 106 27.55 11.89 64.91
N VAL A 107 28.88 12.01 64.81
CA VAL A 107 29.60 11.83 63.54
C VAL A 107 29.45 10.41 63.03
N THR A 108 29.70 9.39 63.85
CA THR A 108 29.55 7.98 63.45
C THR A 108 28.12 7.60 63.07
N GLU A 109 27.11 8.18 63.73
CA GLU A 109 25.70 8.05 63.30
C GLU A 109 25.48 8.63 61.88
N LEU A 110 25.97 9.84 61.62
CA LEU A 110 25.82 10.51 60.33
C LEU A 110 26.60 9.81 59.21
N GLU A 111 27.79 9.27 59.50
CA GLU A 111 28.53 8.40 58.59
C GLU A 111 27.72 7.14 58.24
N GLY A 112 27.02 6.54 59.21
CA GLY A 112 26.08 5.44 58.98
C GLY A 112 24.89 5.84 58.09
N GLU A 113 24.28 7.01 58.36
CA GLU A 113 23.19 7.55 57.53
C GLU A 113 23.63 7.82 56.08
N VAL A 114 24.84 8.33 55.86
CA VAL A 114 25.41 8.58 54.52
C VAL A 114 25.63 7.27 53.76
N ASN A 115 26.34 6.30 54.35
CA ASN A 115 26.59 5.00 53.71
C ASN A 115 25.27 4.27 53.36
N SER A 116 24.23 4.41 54.19
CA SER A 116 22.90 3.88 53.92
C SER A 116 22.25 4.56 52.69
N LYS A 117 22.36 5.89 52.58
CA LYS A 117 21.85 6.66 51.43
C LYS A 117 22.60 6.36 50.14
N ASP A 118 23.92 6.24 50.17
CA ASP A 118 24.72 5.91 48.99
C ASP A 118 24.40 4.50 48.45
N THR A 119 24.10 3.56 49.35
CA THR A 119 23.58 2.23 48.99
C THR A 119 22.20 2.35 48.29
N GLN A 120 21.27 3.13 48.85
CA GLN A 120 19.95 3.36 48.24
C GLN A 120 20.03 4.07 46.88
N ILE A 121 20.94 5.04 46.73
CA ILE A 121 21.21 5.72 45.45
C ILE A 121 21.74 4.73 44.41
N SER A 122 22.66 3.85 44.81
CA SER A 122 23.22 2.80 43.94
C SER A 122 22.16 1.80 43.47
N GLU A 123 21.24 1.38 44.35
CA GLU A 123 20.06 0.59 43.97
C GLU A 123 19.13 1.34 43.01
N LEU A 124 18.85 2.62 43.25
CA LEU A 124 17.97 3.42 42.41
C LEU A 124 18.56 3.61 41.01
N ASN A 125 19.86 3.90 40.90
CA ASN A 125 20.56 3.99 39.61
C ASN A 125 20.50 2.65 38.84
N SER A 126 20.65 1.52 39.54
CA SER A 126 20.52 0.18 38.95
C SER A 126 19.09 -0.08 38.43
N LYS A 127 18.07 0.39 39.14
CA LYS A 127 16.66 0.31 38.73
C LYS A 127 16.36 1.22 37.54
N VAL A 128 16.95 2.42 37.47
CA VAL A 128 16.84 3.34 36.33
C VAL A 128 17.43 2.71 35.07
N ALA A 129 18.68 2.23 35.10
CA ALA A 129 19.30 1.58 33.94
C ALA A 129 18.50 0.36 33.44
N THR A 130 17.88 -0.39 34.35
CA THR A 130 16.99 -1.52 34.01
C THR A 130 15.69 -1.07 33.32
N LEU A 131 15.17 0.12 33.65
CA LEU A 131 13.99 0.69 33.00
C LEU A 131 14.34 1.31 31.64
N GLU A 132 15.48 1.97 31.52
CA GLU A 132 15.99 2.52 30.25
C GLU A 132 16.20 1.42 29.20
N ALA A 133 16.78 0.28 29.60
CA ALA A 133 16.90 -0.90 28.73
C ALA A 133 15.54 -1.39 28.21
N LYS A 134 14.54 -1.51 29.09
CA LYS A 134 13.17 -1.91 28.71
C LYS A 134 12.46 -0.89 27.82
N ILE A 135 12.74 0.40 27.98
CA ILE A 135 12.22 1.43 27.07
C ILE A 135 12.83 1.25 25.68
N GLY A 136 14.12 0.90 25.58
CA GLY A 136 14.76 0.53 24.31
C GLY A 136 14.14 -0.70 23.65
N GLU A 137 13.90 -1.77 24.41
CA GLU A 137 13.22 -2.99 23.94
C GLU A 137 11.80 -2.69 23.42
N LEU A 138 11.01 -1.91 24.16
CA LEU A 138 9.66 -1.51 23.76
C LEU A 138 9.65 -0.61 22.52
N ALA A 139 10.63 0.29 22.38
CA ALA A 139 10.78 1.12 21.17
C ALA A 139 11.10 0.26 19.93
N GLN A 140 11.94 -0.78 20.08
CA GLN A 140 12.21 -1.73 19.00
C GLN A 140 10.94 -2.53 18.61
N GLN A 141 10.15 -2.97 19.60
CA GLN A 141 8.89 -3.68 19.35
C GLN A 141 7.85 -2.78 18.67
N ALA A 142 7.80 -1.49 19.00
CA ALA A 142 6.93 -0.52 18.32
C ALA A 142 7.28 -0.38 16.83
N GLY A 143 8.57 -0.24 16.50
CA GLY A 143 9.02 -0.19 15.10
C GLY A 143 8.72 -1.48 14.32
N GLN A 144 8.79 -2.64 14.96
CA GLN A 144 8.37 -3.92 14.36
C GLN A 144 6.85 -3.98 14.12
N ALA A 145 6.04 -3.40 15.01
CA ALA A 145 4.59 -3.30 14.81
C ALA A 145 4.23 -2.36 13.64
N GLU A 146 4.96 -1.26 13.45
CA GLU A 146 4.81 -0.37 12.29
C GLU A 146 5.19 -1.09 10.97
N GLU A 147 6.27 -1.88 10.95
CA GLU A 147 6.66 -2.70 9.79
C GLU A 147 5.60 -3.76 9.45
N LEU A 148 4.98 -4.37 10.46
CA LEU A 148 3.87 -5.31 10.28
C LEU A 148 2.60 -4.60 9.76
N GLN A 149 2.30 -3.40 10.25
CA GLN A 149 1.16 -2.60 9.79
C GLN A 149 1.31 -2.20 8.31
N ALA A 150 2.53 -1.88 7.86
CA ALA A 150 2.82 -1.65 6.45
C ALA A 150 2.56 -2.91 5.60
N LYS A 151 3.07 -4.08 6.03
CA LYS A 151 2.84 -5.36 5.33
C LYS A 151 1.36 -5.76 5.27
N VAL A 152 0.56 -5.42 6.28
CA VAL A 152 -0.90 -5.61 6.25
C VAL A 152 -1.57 -4.72 5.19
N SER A 153 -1.09 -3.48 5.00
CA SER A 153 -1.54 -2.60 3.91
C SER A 153 -1.19 -3.17 2.53
N ASP A 154 0.03 -3.65 2.35
CA ASP A 154 0.48 -4.28 1.09
C ASP A 154 -0.33 -5.54 0.76
N LEU A 155 -0.60 -6.39 1.76
CA LEU A 155 -1.47 -7.56 1.61
C LEU A 155 -2.90 -7.18 1.21
N SER A 156 -3.46 -6.12 1.78
CA SER A 156 -4.78 -5.62 1.38
C SER A 156 -4.80 -5.13 -0.08
N ALA A 157 -3.76 -4.43 -0.52
CA ALA A 157 -3.64 -3.97 -1.90
C ALA A 157 -3.49 -5.14 -2.89
N LEU A 158 -2.70 -6.16 -2.54
CA LEU A 158 -2.59 -7.41 -3.30
C LEU A 158 -3.93 -8.16 -3.37
N GLN A 159 -4.70 -8.19 -2.27
CA GLN A 159 -6.01 -8.84 -2.23
C GLN A 159 -7.04 -8.11 -3.13
N SER A 160 -7.04 -6.78 -3.16
CA SER A 160 -7.86 -6.01 -4.13
C SER A 160 -7.45 -6.30 -5.58
N SER A 161 -6.15 -6.29 -5.88
CA SER A 161 -5.63 -6.61 -7.22
C SER A 161 -6.00 -8.03 -7.67
N LEU A 162 -5.98 -9.00 -6.77
CA LEU A 162 -6.43 -10.38 -7.06
C LEU A 162 -7.92 -10.42 -7.43
N ALA A 163 -8.78 -9.75 -6.67
CA ALA A 163 -10.22 -9.69 -6.96
C ALA A 163 -10.53 -8.99 -8.31
N GLU A 164 -9.73 -8.01 -8.72
CA GLU A 164 -9.81 -7.43 -10.08
C GLU A 164 -9.41 -8.45 -11.17
N LYS A 165 -8.36 -9.26 -10.93
CA LYS A 165 -7.96 -10.32 -11.88
C LYS A 165 -9.01 -11.42 -11.98
N ASP A 166 -9.57 -11.88 -10.86
CA ASP A 166 -10.65 -12.88 -10.87
C ASP A 166 -11.88 -12.35 -11.61
N SER A 167 -12.25 -11.07 -11.40
CA SER A 167 -13.34 -10.42 -12.13
C SER A 167 -13.07 -10.37 -13.65
N ALA A 168 -11.83 -10.06 -14.06
CA ALA A 168 -11.43 -10.07 -15.47
C ALA A 168 -11.41 -11.49 -16.08
N ILE A 169 -10.99 -12.51 -15.31
CA ILE A 169 -11.01 -13.91 -15.74
C ILE A 169 -12.45 -14.38 -15.98
N ASN A 170 -13.38 -14.09 -15.06
CA ASN A 170 -14.81 -14.42 -15.21
C ASN A 170 -15.43 -13.76 -16.46
N ALA A 171 -15.10 -12.49 -16.72
CA ALA A 171 -15.55 -11.78 -17.92
C ALA A 171 -14.98 -12.40 -19.21
N LEU A 172 -13.70 -12.79 -19.21
CA LEU A 172 -13.08 -13.50 -20.34
C LEU A 172 -13.69 -14.89 -20.57
N GLN A 173 -14.00 -15.65 -19.51
CA GLN A 173 -14.69 -16.94 -19.63
C GLN A 173 -16.09 -16.79 -20.24
N THR A 174 -16.84 -15.77 -19.83
CA THR A 174 -18.15 -15.46 -20.45
C THR A 174 -17.99 -15.15 -21.94
N LYS A 175 -17.00 -14.32 -22.31
CA LYS A 175 -16.71 -13.98 -23.70
C LYS A 175 -16.26 -15.18 -24.53
N VAL A 176 -15.57 -16.16 -23.94
CA VAL A 176 -15.24 -17.44 -24.58
C VAL A 176 -16.50 -18.26 -24.86
N SER A 177 -17.37 -18.45 -23.87
CA SER A 177 -18.61 -19.23 -24.06
C SER A 177 -19.60 -18.56 -25.04
N GLU A 178 -19.62 -17.23 -25.13
CA GLU A 178 -20.31 -16.49 -26.19
C GLU A 178 -19.75 -16.84 -27.58
N LEU A 179 -18.42 -16.81 -27.74
CA LEU A 179 -17.75 -17.11 -29.01
C LEU A 179 -17.87 -18.59 -29.41
N GLU A 180 -17.87 -19.52 -28.45
CA GLU A 180 -18.15 -20.94 -28.68
C GLU A 180 -19.59 -21.15 -29.18
N THR A 181 -20.55 -20.41 -28.61
CA THR A 181 -21.96 -20.43 -29.03
C THR A 181 -22.13 -19.83 -30.43
N GLU A 182 -21.50 -18.69 -30.71
CA GLU A 182 -21.50 -18.05 -32.03
C GLU A 182 -20.85 -18.95 -33.10
N LYS A 183 -19.72 -19.57 -32.79
CA LYS A 183 -19.06 -20.57 -33.64
C LYS A 183 -20.01 -21.74 -33.95
N SER A 184 -20.66 -22.31 -32.95
CA SER A 184 -21.59 -23.43 -33.13
C SER A 184 -22.79 -23.05 -34.01
N GLN A 185 -23.31 -21.81 -33.87
CA GLN A 185 -24.34 -21.27 -34.77
C GLN A 185 -23.82 -21.13 -36.20
N PHE A 186 -22.61 -20.58 -36.41
CA PHE A 186 -21.99 -20.50 -37.74
C PHE A 186 -21.82 -21.88 -38.37
N GLU A 187 -21.25 -22.85 -37.67
CA GLU A 187 -21.09 -24.24 -38.12
C GLU A 187 -22.45 -24.85 -38.51
N GLY A 188 -23.49 -24.66 -37.69
CA GLY A 188 -24.86 -25.08 -38.00
C GLY A 188 -25.47 -24.40 -39.24
N THR A 189 -25.15 -23.13 -39.52
CA THR A 189 -25.59 -22.48 -40.77
C THR A 189 -24.79 -22.95 -42.00
N TYR A 190 -23.51 -23.29 -41.84
CA TYR A 190 -22.69 -23.86 -42.90
C TYR A 190 -23.19 -25.25 -43.30
N GLN A 191 -23.51 -26.12 -42.34
CA GLN A 191 -24.10 -27.44 -42.61
C GLN A 191 -25.44 -27.32 -43.35
N LYS A 192 -26.33 -26.42 -42.91
CA LYS A 192 -27.61 -26.17 -43.61
C LYS A 192 -27.43 -25.65 -45.04
N LYS A 193 -26.39 -24.86 -45.32
CA LYS A 193 -26.06 -24.40 -46.67
C LYS A 193 -25.51 -25.54 -47.53
N LEU A 194 -24.66 -26.42 -46.98
CA LEU A 194 -24.15 -27.61 -47.66
C LEU A 194 -25.29 -28.54 -48.05
N GLU A 195 -26.17 -28.91 -47.11
CA GLU A 195 -27.37 -29.72 -47.40
C GLU A 195 -28.24 -29.13 -48.52
N LEU A 196 -28.37 -27.80 -48.57
CA LEU A 196 -29.22 -27.11 -49.55
C LEU A 196 -28.56 -27.10 -50.93
N ILE A 197 -27.25 -26.86 -51.01
CA ILE A 197 -26.46 -27.00 -52.24
C ILE A 197 -26.45 -28.45 -52.76
N GLU A 198 -26.40 -29.44 -51.88
CA GLU A 198 -26.49 -30.86 -52.26
C GLU A 198 -27.87 -31.22 -52.84
N LYS A 199 -28.95 -30.70 -52.24
CA LYS A 199 -30.33 -30.85 -52.76
C LYS A 199 -30.52 -30.13 -54.09
N GLU A 200 -30.00 -28.92 -54.23
CA GLU A 200 -29.99 -28.18 -55.50
C GLU A 200 -29.22 -28.95 -56.57
N LYS A 201 -27.99 -29.42 -56.29
CA LYS A 201 -27.19 -30.26 -57.19
C LYS A 201 -27.97 -31.49 -57.64
N ALA A 202 -28.54 -32.25 -56.71
CA ALA A 202 -29.33 -33.44 -57.04
C ALA A 202 -30.55 -33.10 -57.94
N SER A 203 -31.21 -31.97 -57.69
CA SER A 203 -32.33 -31.51 -58.53
C SER A 203 -31.90 -31.08 -59.94
N PHE A 204 -30.69 -30.52 -60.11
CA PHE A 204 -30.11 -30.22 -61.42
C PHE A 204 -29.63 -31.48 -62.13
N GLU A 205 -29.06 -32.45 -61.39
CA GLU A 205 -28.61 -33.73 -61.93
C GLU A 205 -29.80 -34.57 -62.47
N GLU A 206 -30.95 -34.51 -61.80
CA GLU A 206 -32.19 -35.14 -62.28
C GLU A 206 -32.81 -34.39 -63.47
N GLN A 207 -32.83 -33.05 -63.45
CA GLN A 207 -33.23 -32.24 -64.61
C GLN A 207 -32.33 -32.48 -65.83
N PHE A 208 -31.04 -32.70 -65.61
CA PHE A 208 -30.07 -33.01 -66.67
C PHE A 208 -30.41 -34.34 -67.33
N LYS A 209 -30.63 -35.42 -66.55
CA LYS A 209 -31.08 -36.72 -67.09
C LYS A 209 -32.39 -36.61 -67.88
N LEU A 210 -33.36 -35.84 -67.38
CA LEU A 210 -34.63 -35.63 -68.08
C LEU A 210 -34.43 -34.91 -69.42
N LYS A 211 -33.50 -33.94 -69.49
CA LYS A 211 -33.15 -33.25 -70.73
C LYS A 211 -32.31 -34.12 -71.67
N GLU A 212 -31.43 -34.95 -71.14
CA GLU A 212 -30.66 -35.95 -71.90
C GLU A 212 -31.59 -37.00 -72.53
N ALA A 213 -32.62 -37.46 -71.81
CA ALA A 213 -33.67 -38.32 -72.33
C ALA A 213 -34.55 -37.62 -73.40
N GLU A 214 -34.94 -36.36 -73.19
CA GLU A 214 -35.68 -35.57 -74.19
C GLU A 214 -34.84 -35.34 -75.46
N VAL A 215 -33.52 -35.18 -75.32
CA VAL A 215 -32.58 -35.11 -76.45
C VAL A 215 -32.47 -36.47 -77.16
N ALA A 216 -32.40 -37.58 -76.43
CA ALA A 216 -32.37 -38.92 -77.01
C ALA A 216 -33.66 -39.24 -77.80
N GLU A 217 -34.84 -38.91 -77.27
CA GLU A 217 -36.12 -39.03 -77.97
C GLU A 217 -36.15 -38.17 -79.25
N LYS A 218 -35.63 -36.94 -79.18
CA LYS A 218 -35.53 -36.05 -80.36
C LYS A 218 -34.53 -36.55 -81.40
N VAL A 219 -33.45 -37.21 -80.99
CA VAL A 219 -32.52 -37.91 -81.90
C VAL A 219 -33.20 -39.11 -82.55
N GLU A 220 -33.99 -39.90 -81.81
CA GLU A 220 -34.76 -41.01 -82.37
C GLU A 220 -35.84 -40.53 -83.37
N LEU A 221 -36.52 -39.41 -83.07
CA LEU A 221 -37.43 -38.72 -84.00
C LEU A 221 -36.72 -38.19 -85.25
N LEU A 222 -35.53 -37.61 -85.11
CA LEU A 222 -34.70 -37.19 -86.24
C LEU A 222 -34.30 -38.37 -87.13
N ASN A 223 -33.87 -39.49 -86.54
CA ASN A 223 -33.53 -40.70 -87.28
C ASN A 223 -34.75 -41.24 -88.05
N LYS A 224 -35.93 -41.29 -87.42
CA LYS A 224 -37.20 -41.69 -88.09
C LYS A 224 -37.58 -40.74 -89.23
N LEU A 225 -37.36 -39.43 -89.06
CA LEU A 225 -37.57 -38.44 -90.12
C LEU A 225 -36.56 -38.60 -91.27
N GLN A 226 -35.29 -38.93 -90.99
CA GLN A 226 -34.31 -39.26 -92.03
C GLN A 226 -34.66 -40.56 -92.76
N GLU A 227 -35.16 -41.57 -92.06
CA GLU A 227 -35.62 -42.83 -92.66
C GLU A 227 -36.85 -42.62 -93.56
N GLN A 228 -37.81 -41.79 -93.13
CA GLN A 228 -38.93 -41.33 -93.95
C GLN A 228 -38.48 -40.50 -95.16
N LEU A 229 -37.47 -39.64 -95.00
CA LEU A 229 -36.90 -38.85 -96.11
C LEU A 229 -36.19 -39.74 -97.13
N GLY A 230 -35.44 -40.75 -96.69
CA GLY A 230 -34.85 -41.77 -97.56
C GLY A 230 -35.92 -42.60 -98.28
N GLY A 231 -37.00 -42.97 -97.60
CA GLY A 231 -38.18 -43.59 -98.22
C GLY A 231 -38.85 -42.70 -99.27
N ALA A 232 -38.88 -41.39 -99.06
CA ALA A 232 -39.37 -40.42 -100.04
C ALA A 232 -38.43 -40.28 -101.25
N MET A 233 -37.11 -40.27 -101.05
CA MET A 233 -36.13 -40.27 -102.14
C MET A 233 -36.22 -41.55 -102.98
N ASN A 234 -36.42 -42.72 -102.37
CA ASN A 234 -36.65 -43.98 -103.10
C ASN A 234 -37.96 -43.94 -103.92
N LEU A 235 -38.98 -43.21 -103.46
CA LEU A 235 -40.21 -42.97 -104.22
C LEU A 235 -40.00 -41.97 -105.36
N GLU A 236 -39.16 -40.95 -105.17
CA GLU A 236 -38.76 -39.98 -106.19
C GLU A 236 -37.96 -40.67 -107.32
N GLU A 237 -36.99 -41.52 -106.97
CA GLU A 237 -36.24 -42.36 -107.92
C GLU A 237 -37.16 -43.36 -108.67
N ALA A 238 -38.18 -43.92 -108.00
CA ALA A 238 -39.18 -44.76 -108.64
C ALA A 238 -40.13 -43.97 -109.57
N VAL A 239 -40.40 -42.69 -109.28
CA VAL A 239 -41.15 -41.79 -110.18
C VAL A 239 -40.32 -41.44 -111.41
N ASP A 240 -39.02 -41.17 -111.27
CA ASP A 240 -38.12 -40.93 -112.41
C ASP A 240 -38.02 -42.16 -113.32
N GLN A 241 -37.96 -43.38 -112.77
CA GLN A 241 -38.04 -44.62 -113.57
C GLN A 241 -39.37 -44.73 -114.34
N LYS A 242 -40.51 -44.32 -113.75
CA LYS A 242 -41.80 -44.30 -114.46
C LYS A 242 -41.95 -43.16 -115.45
N LEU A 243 -41.21 -42.06 -115.29
CA LEU A 243 -41.09 -41.02 -116.31
C LEU A 243 -40.27 -41.49 -117.52
N GLN A 244 -39.26 -42.34 -117.32
CA GLN A 244 -38.53 -42.99 -118.42
C GLN A 244 -39.41 -43.97 -119.20
N GLU A 245 -40.15 -44.87 -118.53
CA GLU A 245 -41.13 -45.77 -119.20
C GLU A 245 -42.17 -44.98 -120.02
N LEU A 246 -42.66 -43.85 -119.50
CA LEU A 246 -43.59 -42.97 -120.21
C LEU A 246 -42.99 -42.33 -121.48
N ALA A 247 -41.70 -41.95 -121.45
CA ALA A 247 -41.02 -41.39 -122.61
C ALA A 247 -40.82 -42.42 -123.73
N GLU A 248 -40.49 -43.67 -123.39
CA GLU A 248 -40.41 -44.77 -124.36
C GLU A 248 -41.76 -45.05 -125.01
N LEU A 249 -42.84 -45.10 -124.21
CA LEU A 249 -44.21 -45.26 -124.71
C LEU A 249 -44.67 -44.09 -125.61
N GLN A 250 -44.31 -42.85 -125.28
CA GLN A 250 -44.58 -41.69 -126.15
C GLN A 250 -43.87 -41.78 -127.49
N THR A 251 -42.65 -42.33 -127.51
CA THR A 251 -41.87 -42.52 -128.75
C THR A 251 -42.56 -43.53 -129.68
N GLN A 252 -43.06 -44.65 -129.14
CA GLN A 252 -43.78 -45.68 -129.90
C GLN A 252 -45.09 -45.15 -130.52
N VAL A 253 -45.78 -44.22 -129.86
CA VAL A 253 -47.00 -43.59 -130.39
C VAL A 253 -46.68 -42.70 -131.61
N GLN A 254 -45.55 -41.99 -131.60
CA GLN A 254 -45.17 -41.11 -132.71
C GLN A 254 -44.81 -41.87 -134.01
N GLU A 255 -44.25 -43.07 -133.92
CA GLU A 255 -43.99 -43.89 -135.10
C GLU A 255 -45.30 -44.34 -135.78
N LEU A 256 -46.30 -44.78 -135.00
CA LEU A 256 -47.59 -45.26 -135.52
C LEU A 256 -48.43 -44.16 -136.20
N GLU A 257 -48.31 -42.91 -135.77
CA GLU A 257 -49.00 -41.78 -136.44
C GLU A 257 -48.41 -41.45 -137.83
N SER A 258 -47.19 -41.91 -138.14
CA SER A 258 -46.48 -41.56 -139.37
C SER A 258 -46.93 -42.33 -140.62
N GLU A 259 -47.43 -43.56 -140.48
CA GLU A 259 -47.71 -44.45 -141.62
C GLU A 259 -49.00 -44.12 -142.39
N LEU A 260 -49.94 -43.37 -141.80
CA LEU A 260 -51.36 -43.42 -142.19
C LEU A 260 -51.83 -42.44 -143.29
N MET A 261 -50.94 -41.67 -143.95
CA MET A 261 -51.31 -40.34 -144.48
C MET A 261 -51.19 -40.08 -146.01
N SER A 262 -51.27 -41.08 -146.90
CA SER A 262 -50.78 -40.93 -148.30
C SER A 262 -51.74 -41.16 -149.50
N TYR A 263 -53.06 -41.34 -149.36
CA TYR A 263 -54.00 -41.38 -150.51
C TYR A 263 -55.31 -40.57 -150.28
N LYS A 264 -55.84 -39.95 -151.34
CA LYS A 264 -56.93 -38.93 -151.40
C LYS A 264 -57.38 -38.75 -152.88
N PRO A 265 -58.43 -37.98 -153.22
CA PRO A 265 -59.43 -37.24 -152.40
C PRO A 265 -60.84 -37.88 -152.61
N ALA A 266 -62.03 -37.27 -152.79
CA ALA A 266 -62.57 -35.89 -152.86
C ALA A 266 -64.13 -35.92 -152.72
N VAL A 267 -64.75 -34.76 -152.44
CA VAL A 267 -66.12 -34.31 -152.86
C VAL A 267 -67.34 -35.20 -152.52
N ASP A 268 -68.46 -34.72 -151.95
CA ASP A 268 -68.86 -33.44 -151.33
C ASP A 268 -70.22 -33.65 -150.57
N VAL A 269 -70.88 -32.58 -150.11
CA VAL A 269 -72.23 -32.47 -149.52
C VAL A 269 -72.31 -32.66 -148.01
N LYS A 270 -72.67 -31.55 -147.32
CA LYS A 270 -73.11 -31.40 -145.91
C LYS A 270 -72.12 -31.76 -144.79
N THR A 271 -71.72 -30.77 -144.01
CA THR A 271 -71.66 -30.84 -142.52
C THR A 271 -71.34 -29.46 -141.90
N GLY A 272 -71.49 -29.35 -140.57
CA GLY A 272 -70.97 -28.23 -139.77
C GLY A 272 -70.84 -28.62 -138.29
N GLY A 273 -69.61 -28.82 -137.80
CA GLY A 273 -69.31 -28.99 -136.36
C GLY A 273 -69.25 -27.64 -135.64
N LYS A 274 -69.52 -27.49 -134.33
CA LYS A 274 -69.20 -28.25 -133.10
C LYS A 274 -67.78 -28.06 -132.53
N THR A 275 -67.78 -27.65 -131.25
CA THR A 275 -66.77 -27.89 -130.20
C THR A 275 -65.32 -27.46 -130.45
N GLY A 276 -65.02 -26.20 -130.12
CA GLY A 276 -63.67 -25.76 -129.75
C GLY A 276 -63.54 -25.63 -128.23
N VAL A 277 -62.42 -26.09 -127.66
CA VAL A 277 -62.08 -25.96 -126.23
C VAL A 277 -60.77 -25.19 -126.12
N LYS A 278 -60.75 -24.08 -125.36
CA LYS A 278 -59.55 -23.60 -124.64
C LYS A 278 -59.85 -22.47 -123.63
N SER A 279 -59.31 -22.65 -122.44
CA SER A 279 -58.80 -21.66 -121.46
C SER A 279 -59.14 -20.16 -121.62
N GLN A 280 -59.70 -19.54 -120.56
CA GLN A 280 -58.95 -18.57 -119.72
C GLN A 280 -59.68 -18.13 -118.42
N ILE A 281 -58.99 -18.31 -117.29
CA ILE A 281 -58.85 -17.45 -116.08
C ILE A 281 -59.84 -16.26 -115.96
N PRO A 282 -60.63 -16.16 -114.87
CA PRO A 282 -60.19 -15.34 -113.73
C PRO A 282 -60.43 -15.91 -112.32
N TRP A 283 -59.66 -15.40 -111.36
CA TRP A 283 -59.69 -15.75 -109.93
C TRP A 283 -61.02 -15.40 -109.24
N LYS A 284 -61.38 -16.16 -108.20
CA LYS A 284 -61.95 -15.59 -106.96
C LYS A 284 -61.41 -16.30 -105.72
N SER A 285 -60.99 -15.50 -104.73
CA SER A 285 -60.47 -15.95 -103.44
C SER A 285 -61.57 -16.38 -102.48
N GLY A 286 -61.49 -17.60 -101.95
CA GLY A 286 -62.39 -18.13 -100.91
C GLY A 286 -62.05 -17.66 -99.50
N THR A 287 -61.94 -16.36 -99.27
CA THR A 287 -61.81 -15.80 -97.91
C THR A 287 -63.14 -15.85 -97.17
N GLY A 288 -63.14 -16.36 -95.93
CA GLY A 288 -64.36 -16.53 -95.12
C GLY A 288 -65.13 -15.23 -94.88
N ILE A 289 -66.42 -15.23 -95.23
CA ILE A 289 -67.34 -14.11 -94.96
C ILE A 289 -68.08 -14.40 -93.65
N HIS A 290 -67.75 -13.66 -92.61
CA HIS A 290 -68.46 -13.74 -91.33
C HIS A 290 -69.81 -13.00 -91.43
N VAL A 291 -70.87 -13.66 -90.98
CA VAL A 291 -72.25 -13.13 -90.98
C VAL A 291 -72.66 -12.78 -89.55
N CYS A 292 -73.41 -11.70 -89.36
CA CYS A 292 -73.89 -11.28 -88.04
C CYS A 292 -74.93 -12.25 -87.47
N PRO A 293 -74.76 -12.77 -86.24
CA PRO A 293 -75.74 -13.68 -85.61
C PRO A 293 -77.15 -13.09 -85.47
N ASP A 294 -77.26 -11.81 -85.09
CA ASP A 294 -78.54 -11.21 -84.67
C ASP A 294 -79.38 -10.64 -85.81
N CYS A 295 -78.81 -10.45 -87.01
CA CYS A 295 -79.53 -9.85 -88.14
C CYS A 295 -79.16 -10.40 -89.53
N SER A 296 -78.36 -11.46 -89.61
CA SER A 296 -77.91 -12.11 -90.85
C SER A 296 -77.22 -11.19 -91.87
N SER A 297 -76.79 -9.98 -91.47
CA SER A 297 -76.08 -9.05 -92.34
C SER A 297 -74.62 -9.44 -92.52
N ASN A 298 -74.11 -9.33 -93.74
CA ASN A 298 -72.69 -9.49 -94.09
C ASN A 298 -71.88 -8.19 -93.97
N ARG A 299 -72.50 -7.05 -93.61
CA ARG A 299 -71.81 -5.78 -93.39
C ARG A 299 -71.25 -5.72 -91.97
N THR A 300 -69.97 -6.09 -91.83
CA THR A 300 -69.25 -6.13 -90.56
C THR A 300 -67.91 -5.39 -90.66
N GLU A 301 -67.47 -4.77 -89.56
CA GLU A 301 -66.12 -4.17 -89.43
C GLU A 301 -65.31 -4.88 -88.33
N ASP A 302 -63.98 -4.82 -88.43
CA ASP A 302 -63.07 -5.26 -87.37
C ASP A 302 -62.81 -4.15 -86.36
N VAL A 303 -63.23 -4.35 -85.11
CA VAL A 303 -63.00 -3.44 -83.99
C VAL A 303 -61.96 -4.04 -83.04
N GLN A 304 -61.04 -3.20 -82.55
CA GLN A 304 -60.03 -3.62 -81.56
C GLN A 304 -60.64 -3.75 -80.17
N ASP A 305 -60.51 -4.92 -79.57
CA ASP A 305 -60.95 -5.23 -78.21
C ASP A 305 -59.96 -4.70 -77.18
N LYS A 306 -60.16 -3.45 -76.76
CA LYS A 306 -59.33 -2.82 -75.72
C LYS A 306 -59.43 -3.48 -74.33
N SER A 307 -60.33 -4.44 -74.13
CA SER A 307 -60.42 -5.23 -72.89
C SER A 307 -59.55 -6.49 -72.89
N LYS A 308 -59.01 -6.91 -74.04
CA LYS A 308 -58.22 -8.16 -74.19
C LYS A 308 -56.95 -7.92 -75.01
N VAL A 309 -55.83 -7.65 -74.33
CA VAL A 309 -54.49 -7.61 -74.93
C VAL A 309 -54.03 -9.05 -75.18
N LEU A 310 -53.56 -9.36 -76.40
CA LEU A 310 -53.01 -10.68 -76.73
C LEU A 310 -51.52 -10.77 -76.37
N TYR A 311 -50.74 -9.75 -76.74
CA TYR A 311 -49.35 -9.56 -76.31
C TYR A 311 -48.90 -8.11 -76.56
N VAL A 312 -47.73 -7.75 -76.06
CA VAL A 312 -47.09 -6.44 -76.28
C VAL A 312 -45.86 -6.66 -77.16
N ALA A 313 -45.81 -6.01 -78.33
CA ALA A 313 -44.65 -6.03 -79.21
C ALA A 313 -44.03 -4.62 -79.26
N ALA A 314 -42.71 -4.53 -79.04
CA ALA A 314 -41.96 -3.26 -79.08
C ALA A 314 -42.63 -2.10 -78.31
N GLY A 315 -43.18 -2.38 -77.12
CA GLY A 315 -43.83 -1.39 -76.26
C GLY A 315 -45.26 -0.99 -76.64
N THR A 316 -45.81 -1.48 -77.75
CA THR A 316 -47.21 -1.22 -78.14
C THR A 316 -48.10 -2.44 -77.85
N PRO A 317 -49.22 -2.29 -77.12
CA PRO A 317 -50.13 -3.40 -76.86
C PRO A 317 -50.94 -3.77 -78.11
N ILE A 318 -50.96 -5.05 -78.47
CA ILE A 318 -51.77 -5.59 -79.57
C ILE A 318 -53.03 -6.23 -78.97
N TYR A 319 -54.17 -5.62 -79.29
CA TYR A 319 -55.49 -6.03 -78.84
C TYR A 319 -56.07 -7.15 -79.71
N ALA A 320 -56.94 -7.99 -79.13
CA ALA A 320 -57.76 -8.92 -79.89
C ALA A 320 -58.73 -8.18 -80.85
N LYS A 321 -59.30 -8.90 -81.81
CA LYS A 321 -60.32 -8.36 -82.74
C LYS A 321 -61.69 -8.92 -82.39
N ARG A 322 -62.70 -8.06 -82.45
CA ARG A 322 -64.13 -8.44 -82.50
C ARG A 322 -64.73 -7.93 -83.79
N LYS A 323 -65.76 -8.61 -84.31
CA LYS A 323 -66.57 -8.08 -85.41
C LYS A 323 -67.71 -7.24 -84.82
N ARG A 324 -67.94 -6.06 -85.37
CA ARG A 324 -69.15 -5.26 -85.15
C ARG A 324 -70.01 -5.30 -86.41
N CYS A 325 -71.33 -5.51 -86.27
CA CYS A 325 -72.25 -5.38 -87.39
C CYS A 325 -72.67 -3.92 -87.61
N LEU A 326 -72.48 -3.42 -88.84
CA LEU A 326 -72.88 -2.06 -89.26
C LEU A 326 -74.40 -1.88 -89.42
N ASN A 327 -75.20 -2.92 -89.19
CA ASN A 327 -76.65 -2.93 -89.42
C ASN A 327 -77.48 -3.00 -88.12
N CYS A 328 -76.94 -3.60 -87.04
CA CYS A 328 -77.59 -3.70 -85.73
C CYS A 328 -76.70 -3.27 -84.54
N GLY A 329 -75.41 -2.99 -84.76
CA GLY A 329 -74.46 -2.61 -83.71
C GLY A 329 -73.93 -3.76 -82.85
N ALA A 330 -74.43 -4.99 -83.02
CA ALA A 330 -73.97 -6.16 -82.26
C ALA A 330 -72.47 -6.44 -82.47
N GLU A 331 -71.80 -6.90 -81.39
CA GLU A 331 -70.37 -7.22 -81.36
C GLU A 331 -70.15 -8.65 -80.87
N TRP A 332 -69.28 -9.41 -81.56
CA TRP A 332 -68.90 -10.77 -81.17
C TRP A 332 -67.41 -11.06 -81.42
N SER A 333 -66.85 -12.01 -80.67
CA SER A 333 -65.47 -12.46 -80.87
C SER A 333 -65.36 -13.26 -82.18
N VAL A 334 -64.20 -13.14 -82.83
CA VAL A 334 -63.76 -14.10 -83.85
C VAL A 334 -62.50 -14.74 -83.30
N ASP A 335 -62.71 -15.86 -82.62
CA ASP A 335 -61.68 -16.77 -82.14
C ASP A 335 -61.26 -17.73 -83.27
#